data_AF-A0A2M6WWS4-F1
#
_entry.id   AF-A0A2M6WWS4-F1
#
_cell.length_a   1.000
_cell.length_b   1.000
_cell.length_c   1.000
_cell.angle_alpha   90.00
_cell.angle_beta   90.00
_cell.angle_gamma   90.00
#
_symmetry.space_group_name_H-M   'P 1'
#
loop_
_entity.id
_entity.type
_entity.pdbx_description
1 polymer ?
#
loop_
_entity_poly.entity_id
_entity_poly.type
_entity_poly.pdbx_seq_one_letter_code
_entity_poly.pdbx_strand_id
1 'polypeptide(L)'
;MAGKDFIKGAAIGGTVGIIAGAIAGVLFAPKPGKETREDIKNYLNEIKDKVAKQVSDVSELTREKYAEISHKVVSNYRDLKKISDDQAGEIEQDLDEGYDKVRAALDKEE
;
A
#
# COMPACT_ATOMS: atom_id res chain seq x y z
N MET A 1 1.28 -25.54 -19.98
CA MET A 1 1.55 -24.08 -19.95
C MET A 1 1.01 -23.36 -18.70
N ALA A 2 0.17 -23.98 -17.86
CA ALA A 2 -0.43 -23.32 -16.68
C ALA A 2 0.51 -22.92 -15.53
N GLY A 3 1.70 -23.51 -15.40
CA GLY A 3 2.58 -23.27 -14.25
C GLY A 3 3.29 -21.90 -14.24
N LYS A 4 3.59 -21.35 -15.42
CA LYS A 4 4.39 -20.11 -15.53
C LYS A 4 3.55 -18.86 -15.29
N ASP A 5 2.27 -18.90 -15.68
CA ASP A 5 1.31 -17.81 -15.44
C ASP A 5 0.87 -17.77 -13.97
N PHE A 6 0.74 -18.94 -13.32
CA PHE A 6 0.46 -19.02 -11.89
C PHE A 6 1.58 -18.41 -11.04
N ILE A 7 2.86 -18.72 -11.34
CA ILE A 7 4.00 -18.16 -10.59
C ILE A 7 4.11 -16.64 -10.77
N LYS A 8 3.88 -16.14 -11.99
CA LYS A 8 3.81 -14.69 -12.22
C LYS A 8 2.68 -14.02 -11.45
N GLY A 9 1.49 -14.63 -11.46
CA GLY A 9 0.33 -14.11 -10.69
C GLY A 9 0.58 -14.11 -9.19
N ALA A 10 1.23 -15.16 -8.66
CA ALA A 10 1.59 -15.25 -7.25
C ALA A 10 2.61 -14.18 -6.84
N ALA A 11 3.66 -13.95 -7.64
CA ALA A 11 4.69 -12.93 -7.37
C ALA A 11 4.10 -11.50 -7.36
N ILE A 12 3.23 -11.19 -8.33
CA ILE A 12 2.51 -9.91 -8.36
C ILE A 12 1.58 -9.79 -7.15
N GLY A 13 0.84 -10.86 -6.82
CA GLY A 13 -0.05 -10.90 -5.67
C GLY A 13 0.65 -10.68 -4.32
N GLY A 14 1.81 -11.31 -4.11
CA GLY A 14 2.64 -11.12 -2.92
C GLY A 14 3.12 -9.67 -2.79
N THR A 15 3.65 -9.12 -3.88
CA THR A 15 4.13 -7.72 -3.92
C THR A 15 3.03 -6.72 -3.59
N VAL A 16 1.86 -6.88 -4.22
CA VAL A 16 0.67 -6.05 -3.93
C VAL A 16 0.23 -6.20 -2.48
N GLY A 17 0.23 -7.43 -1.96
CA GLY A 17 -0.16 -7.73 -0.59
C GLY A 17 0.73 -7.03 0.44
N ILE A 18 2.05 -7.08 0.25
CA ILE A 18 3.03 -6.44 1.14
C ILE A 18 2.85 -4.91 1.13
N ILE A 19 2.82 -4.29 -0.05
CA ILE A 19 2.69 -2.83 -0.17
C ILE A 19 1.35 -2.37 0.40
N ALA A 20 0.25 -2.99 0.00
CA ALA A 20 -1.08 -2.65 0.50
C ALA A 20 -1.19 -2.88 2.01
N GLY A 21 -0.54 -3.92 2.54
CA GLY A 21 -0.47 -4.22 3.96
C GLY A 21 0.30 -3.16 4.75
N ALA A 22 1.43 -2.69 4.23
CA ALA A 22 2.20 -1.60 4.85
C ALA A 22 1.42 -0.28 4.84
N ILE A 23 0.83 0.08 3.70
CA ILE A 23 0.01 1.29 3.57
C ILE A 23 -1.19 1.25 4.52
N ALA A 24 -1.93 0.15 4.51
CA ALA A 24 -3.03 -0.06 5.44
C ALA A 24 -2.53 -0.06 6.89
N GLY A 25 -1.40 -0.68 7.18
CA GLY A 25 -0.82 -0.73 8.53
C GLY A 25 -0.51 0.64 9.09
N VAL A 26 0.06 1.54 8.29
CA VAL A 26 0.33 2.93 8.69
C VAL A 26 -0.97 3.74 8.77
N LEU A 27 -1.86 3.64 7.77
CA LEU A 27 -3.14 4.36 7.78
C LEU A 27 -4.07 3.93 8.94
N PHE A 28 -3.98 2.67 9.37
CA PHE A 28 -4.74 2.12 10.49
C PHE A 28 -3.94 2.06 11.80
N ALA A 29 -2.69 2.51 11.81
CA ALA A 29 -1.95 2.76 13.06
C ALA A 29 -2.76 3.78 13.89
N PRO A 30 -2.82 3.59 15.21
CA PRO A 30 -4.01 3.95 16.00
C PRO A 30 -4.29 5.47 16.01
N LYS A 31 -5.37 5.88 15.32
CA LYS A 31 -6.14 7.11 15.65
C LYS A 31 -7.36 6.76 16.52
N PRO A 32 -7.72 7.60 17.52
CA PRO A 32 -8.80 7.32 18.46
C PRO A 32 -10.17 7.54 17.81
N GLY A 33 -10.89 6.47 17.42
CA GLY A 33 -12.25 6.64 16.91
C GLY A 33 -12.94 5.35 16.49
N LYS A 34 -14.09 5.07 17.11
CA LYS A 34 -14.89 3.83 17.08
C LYS A 34 -15.59 3.47 15.76
N GLU A 35 -15.35 4.17 14.66
CA GLU A 35 -16.11 3.97 13.41
C GLU A 35 -15.17 3.46 12.33
N THR A 36 -14.99 2.14 12.17
CA THR A 36 -14.00 1.75 11.13
C THR A 36 -14.06 0.36 10.53
N ARG A 37 -14.90 -0.61 10.90
CA ARG A 37 -14.78 -1.96 10.26
C ARG A 37 -15.25 -2.02 8.80
N GLU A 38 -16.36 -1.38 8.46
CA GLU A 38 -16.86 -1.35 7.07
C GLU A 38 -16.04 -0.42 6.20
N ASP A 39 -15.76 0.76 6.73
CA ASP A 39 -14.78 1.70 6.19
C ASP A 39 -13.43 1.02 5.91
N ILE A 40 -12.79 0.34 6.89
CA ILE A 40 -11.54 -0.43 6.70
C ILE A 40 -11.64 -1.39 5.51
N LYS A 41 -12.75 -2.14 5.39
CA LYS A 41 -12.91 -3.12 4.31
C LYS A 41 -12.98 -2.45 2.95
N ASN A 42 -13.78 -1.39 2.82
CA ASN A 42 -13.87 -0.63 1.57
C ASN A 42 -12.52 -0.03 1.22
N TYR A 43 -11.80 0.50 2.20
CA TYR A 43 -10.48 1.07 2.01
C TYR A 43 -9.40 0.06 1.64
N LEU A 44 -9.41 -1.14 2.25
CA LEU A 44 -8.49 -2.20 1.86
C LEU A 44 -8.69 -2.60 0.40
N ASN A 45 -9.92 -2.61 -0.10
CA ASN A 45 -10.19 -2.87 -1.51
C ASN A 45 -9.65 -1.73 -2.39
N GLU A 46 -9.91 -0.47 -2.05
CA GLU A 46 -9.39 0.68 -2.81
C GLU A 46 -7.85 0.74 -2.84
N ILE A 47 -7.19 0.50 -1.71
CA ILE A 47 -5.72 0.45 -1.63
C ILE A 47 -5.21 -0.69 -2.50
N LYS A 48 -5.80 -1.90 -2.38
CA LYS A 48 -5.41 -3.05 -3.19
C LYS A 48 -5.56 -2.79 -4.67
N ASP A 49 -6.68 -2.24 -5.13
CA ASP A 49 -6.91 -1.97 -6.55
C ASP A 49 -5.91 -0.93 -7.09
N LYS A 50 -5.63 0.12 -6.32
CA LYS A 50 -4.64 1.13 -6.69
C LYS A 50 -3.23 0.57 -6.75
N VAL A 51 -2.82 -0.16 -5.71
CA VAL A 51 -1.51 -0.80 -5.63
C VAL A 51 -1.39 -1.83 -6.75
N ALA A 52 -2.41 -2.68 -6.97
CA ALA A 52 -2.42 -3.68 -8.04
C ALA A 52 -2.25 -3.05 -9.41
N LYS A 53 -2.93 -1.93 -9.69
CA LYS A 53 -2.77 -1.22 -10.95
C LYS A 53 -1.35 -0.67 -11.12
N GLN A 54 -0.78 -0.08 -10.08
CA GLN A 54 0.58 0.49 -10.14
C GLN A 54 1.66 -0.60 -10.20
N VAL A 55 1.46 -1.72 -9.50
CA VAL A 55 2.43 -2.83 -9.42
C VAL A 55 2.34 -3.74 -10.65
N SER A 56 1.17 -3.86 -11.29
CA SER A 56 1.02 -4.67 -12.51
C SER A 56 1.89 -4.16 -13.67
N ASP A 57 2.15 -2.86 -13.71
CA ASP A 57 3.03 -2.21 -14.69
C ASP A 57 4.49 -2.10 -14.22
N VAL A 58 4.77 -2.50 -12.98
CA VAL A 58 6.08 -2.37 -12.35
C VAL A 58 6.72 -3.74 -12.20
N SER A 59 7.79 -3.96 -12.95
CA SER A 59 8.61 -5.16 -12.84
C SER A 59 9.46 -5.22 -11.57
N GLU A 60 9.75 -4.08 -10.94
CA GLU A 60 10.56 -4.00 -9.73
C GLU A 60 10.10 -2.87 -8.81
N LEU A 61 9.85 -3.17 -7.53
CA LEU A 61 9.47 -2.14 -6.57
C LEU A 61 10.70 -1.32 -6.13
N THR A 62 10.82 -0.12 -6.69
CA THR A 62 11.80 0.89 -6.27
C THR A 62 11.24 1.82 -5.20
N ARG A 63 12.11 2.51 -4.45
CA ARG A 63 11.71 3.52 -3.46
C ARG A 63 10.84 4.61 -4.08
N GLU A 64 11.20 5.09 -5.27
CA GLU A 64 10.42 6.09 -6.00
C GLU A 64 9.01 5.59 -6.34
N LYS A 65 8.87 4.34 -6.80
CA LYS A 65 7.55 3.76 -7.12
C LYS A 65 6.71 3.55 -5.86
N TYR A 66 7.33 3.06 -4.79
CA TYR A 66 6.66 2.93 -3.51
C TYR A 66 6.19 4.29 -2.97
N ALA A 67 7.03 5.32 -3.03
CA ALA A 67 6.69 6.68 -2.63
C ALA A 67 5.56 7.25 -3.49
N GLU A 68 5.59 7.05 -4.80
CA GLU A 68 4.51 7.51 -5.71
C GLU A 68 3.17 6.83 -5.40
N ILE A 69 3.19 5.51 -5.15
CA ILE A 69 2.00 4.75 -4.76
C ILE A 69 1.46 5.27 -3.42
N SER A 70 2.34 5.43 -2.43
CA SER A 70 2.01 5.93 -1.10
C SER A 70 1.38 7.33 -1.18
N HIS A 71 2.05 8.27 -1.87
CA HIS A 71 1.56 9.62 -2.09
C HIS A 71 0.18 9.65 -2.76
N LYS A 72 -0.05 8.85 -3.81
CA LYS A 72 -1.36 8.76 -4.47
C LYS A 72 -2.46 8.21 -3.56
N VAL A 73 -2.12 7.31 -2.64
CA VAL A 73 -3.09 6.79 -1.67
C VAL A 73 -3.41 7.86 -0.62
N VAL A 74 -2.37 8.48 -0.04
CA VAL A 74 -2.52 9.50 1.01
C VAL A 74 -3.20 10.77 0.50
N SER A 75 -2.80 11.27 -0.68
CA SER A 75 -3.41 12.44 -1.31
C SER A 75 -4.89 12.21 -1.56
N ASN A 76 -5.28 11.06 -2.13
CA ASN A 76 -6.69 10.76 -2.30
C ASN A 76 -7.46 10.74 -0.97
N TYR A 77 -6.83 10.27 0.09
CA TYR A 77 -7.42 10.25 1.43
C TYR A 77 -7.64 11.65 1.99
N ARG A 78 -6.66 12.53 1.78
CA ARG A 78 -6.76 13.95 2.09
C ARG A 78 -7.87 14.61 1.27
N ASP A 79 -7.94 14.34 -0.04
CA ASP A 79 -8.91 14.94 -0.95
C ASP A 79 -10.36 14.52 -0.61
N LEU A 80 -10.53 13.29 -0.10
CA LEU A 80 -11.78 12.79 0.47
C LEU A 80 -12.11 13.37 1.87
N LYS A 81 -11.26 14.28 2.39
CA LYS A 81 -11.33 14.88 3.73
C LYS A 81 -11.40 13.86 4.86
N LYS A 82 -10.83 12.67 4.65
CA LYS A 82 -10.77 11.59 5.66
C LYS A 82 -9.64 11.81 6.66
N ILE A 83 -8.64 12.61 6.29
CA ILE A 83 -7.49 13.02 7.10
C ILE A 83 -7.18 14.50 6.83
N SER A 84 -6.56 15.20 7.79
CA SER A 84 -6.04 16.56 7.58
C SER A 84 -4.72 16.59 6.81
N ASP A 85 -4.29 17.76 6.35
CA ASP A 85 -2.97 17.95 5.72
C ASP A 85 -1.81 17.57 6.65
N ASP A 86 -1.88 17.94 7.95
CA ASP A 86 -0.87 17.53 8.93
C ASP A 86 -0.78 16.01 9.03
N GLN A 87 -1.93 15.34 9.10
CA GLN A 87 -2.00 13.89 9.17
C GLN A 87 -1.51 13.22 7.89
N ALA A 88 -1.79 13.82 6.74
CA ALA A 88 -1.27 13.33 5.46
C ALA A 88 0.27 13.39 5.44
N GLY A 89 0.87 14.48 5.92
CA GLY A 89 2.33 14.61 6.03
C GLY A 89 2.95 13.58 6.98
N GLU A 90 2.36 13.36 8.15
CA GLU A 90 2.82 12.33 9.11
C GLU A 90 2.74 10.93 8.49
N ILE A 91 1.62 10.60 7.83
CA ILE A 91 1.44 9.30 7.18
C ILE A 91 2.44 9.11 6.04
N GLU A 92 2.70 10.14 5.22
CA GLU A 92 3.69 10.04 4.14
C GLU A 92 5.10 9.78 4.67
N GLN A 93 5.46 10.43 5.77
CA GLN A 93 6.74 10.19 6.44
C GLN A 93 6.82 8.75 6.98
N ASP A 94 5.81 8.28 7.70
CA ASP A 94 5.76 6.92 8.23
C ASP A 94 5.81 5.85 7.12
N LEU A 95 5.19 6.12 5.97
CA LEU A 95 5.27 5.25 4.80
C LEU A 95 6.67 5.26 4.21
N ASP A 96 7.30 6.42 4.01
CA ASP A 96 8.66 6.51 3.48
C ASP A 96 9.68 5.78 4.37
N GLU A 97 9.56 5.92 5.70
CA GLU A 97 10.34 5.16 6.68
C GLU A 97 10.00 3.66 6.66
N GLY A 98 8.76 3.32 6.32
CA GLY A 98 8.27 1.95 6.15
C GLY A 98 8.78 1.24 4.89
N TYR A 99 9.35 1.97 3.91
CA TYR A 99 9.86 1.40 2.66
C TYR A 99 10.86 0.27 2.90
N ASP A 100 11.80 0.45 3.82
CA ASP A 100 12.85 -0.54 4.08
C ASP A 100 12.27 -1.87 4.62
N LYS A 101 11.15 -1.79 5.34
CA LYS A 101 10.42 -2.98 5.82
C LYS A 101 9.70 -3.68 4.67
N VAL A 102 9.08 -2.92 3.77
CA VAL A 102 8.44 -3.45 2.56
C VAL A 102 9.46 -4.13 1.67
N ARG A 103 10.59 -3.47 1.41
CA ARG A 103 11.68 -4.02 0.60
C ARG A 103 12.24 -5.31 1.22
N ALA A 104 12.53 -5.29 2.52
CA ALA A 104 13.01 -6.47 3.23
C ALA A 104 11.99 -7.63 3.28
N ALA A 105 10.68 -7.35 3.18
CA ALA A 105 9.65 -8.38 3.09
C ALA A 105 9.59 -9.00 1.68
N LEU A 106 9.79 -8.20 0.64
CA LEU A 106 9.84 -8.67 -0.75
C LEU A 106 11.08 -9.52 -1.01
N ASP A 107 12.24 -9.09 -0.51
CA ASP A 107 13.50 -9.83 -0.65
C ASP A 107 13.51 -11.16 0.14
N LYS A 108 12.56 -11.38 1.06
CA LYS A 108 12.40 -12.63 1.83
C LYS A 108 11.50 -13.67 1.16
N GLU A 109 10.79 -13.30 0.10
CA GLU A 109 9.96 -14.23 -0.69
C GLU A 109 10.72 -14.89 -1.87
N GLU A 110 11.99 -14.52 -2.10
CA GLU A 110 12.93 -15.25 -3.00
C GLU A 110 13.74 -16.31 -2.25
#